data_AF-A0A6H0WR76-F1
#
_entry.id   AF-A0A6H0WR76-F1
#
_cell.length_a   1.000
_cell.length_b   1.000
_cell.length_c   1.000
_cell.angle_alpha   90.00
_cell.angle_beta   90.00
_cell.angle_gamma   90.00
#
_symmetry.space_group_name_H-M   'P 1'
#
loop_
_entity.id
_entity.type
_entity.pdbx_description
1 polymer ?
#
loop_
_entity_poly.entity_id
_entity_poly.type
_entity_poly.pdbx_seq_one_letter_code
_entity_poly.pdbx_strand_id
1 'polypeptide(L)'
;MDFMNKKPTDADRFLQKVTSQHSSTSLFSNAHMATSEMTPEQLAAFKEKKRQEQKLALMNSIKKQLSYAFQEDRKNLSSIYDDLTDAEQAVKAKRELLDHYMSGKAIDSVTDKMKDQLSFDKVRSDVSSLINSIGL
;
A
#
# COMPACT_ATOMS: atom_id res chain seq x y z
N MET A 1 29.46 15.04 30.36
CA MET A 1 28.95 15.62 29.09
C MET A 1 28.95 14.50 28.06
N ASP A 2 27.95 13.62 28.10
CA ASP A 2 27.85 12.46 27.19
C ASP A 2 27.04 12.82 25.95
N PHE A 3 27.70 13.41 24.95
CA PHE A 3 27.08 13.79 23.68
C PHE A 3 27.40 12.85 22.51
N MET A 4 28.04 11.70 22.73
CA MET A 4 28.64 10.92 21.63
C MET A 4 27.98 9.58 21.28
N ASN A 5 26.84 9.21 21.86
CA ASN A 5 26.18 7.91 21.58
C ASN A 5 24.74 8.03 21.05
N LYS A 6 24.43 9.06 20.27
CA LYS A 6 23.15 9.11 19.54
C LYS A 6 23.31 8.40 18.20
N LYS A 7 22.55 7.32 17.99
CA LYS A 7 22.45 6.65 16.69
C LYS A 7 22.07 7.70 15.63
N PRO A 8 22.64 7.65 14.41
CA PRO A 8 22.29 8.59 13.35
C PRO A 8 20.80 8.58 13.10
N THR A 9 20.19 9.77 13.12
CA THR A 9 18.79 9.99 12.78
C THR A 9 18.59 9.68 11.30
N ASP A 10 17.37 9.39 10.87
CA ASP A 10 17.10 9.13 9.44
C ASP A 10 17.48 10.31 8.54
N ALA A 11 17.38 11.54 9.05
CA ALA A 11 17.91 12.74 8.39
C ALA A 11 19.43 12.69 8.19
N ASP A 12 20.18 12.23 9.21
CA ASP A 12 21.64 12.09 9.14
C ASP A 12 22.04 11.01 8.13
N ARG A 13 21.31 9.89 8.10
CA ARG A 13 21.52 8.80 7.12
C ARG A 13 21.21 9.23 5.71
N PHE A 14 20.15 10.02 5.52
CA PHE A 14 19.79 10.59 4.23
C PHE A 14 20.90 11.53 3.73
N LEU A 15 21.35 12.47 4.57
CA LEU A 15 22.45 13.37 4.22
C LEU A 15 23.72 12.61 3.89
N GLN A 16 24.08 11.60 4.68
CA GLN A 16 25.26 10.77 4.42
C GLN A 16 25.16 9.98 3.11
N LYS A 17 23.97 9.46 2.78
CA LYS A 17 23.73 8.74 1.52
C LYS A 17 23.81 9.66 0.31
N VAL A 18 23.26 10.88 0.42
CA VAL A 18 23.35 11.91 -0.62
C VAL A 18 24.79 12.35 -0.83
N THR A 19 25.56 12.63 0.23
CA THR A 19 26.96 13.06 0.08
C THR A 19 27.88 11.95 -0.45
N SER A 20 27.63 10.69 -0.07
CA SER A 20 28.47 9.56 -0.48
C SER A 20 28.29 9.19 -1.96
N GLN A 21 27.12 9.42 -2.54
CA GLN A 21 26.84 9.09 -3.95
C GLN A 21 27.39 10.10 -4.97
N HIS A 22 27.89 11.26 -4.54
CA HIS A 22 28.33 12.36 -5.43
C HIS A 22 29.84 12.62 -5.48
N SER A 23 30.69 11.76 -4.91
CA SER A 23 32.15 11.93 -5.03
C SER A 23 32.68 11.77 -6.47
N SER A 24 31.92 11.15 -7.39
CA SER A 24 32.37 10.87 -8.76
C SER A 24 31.74 11.74 -9.85
N THR A 25 30.75 12.57 -9.51
CA THR A 25 30.09 13.50 -10.45
C THR A 25 29.97 14.86 -9.78
N SER A 26 31.09 15.57 -9.69
CA SER A 26 31.09 16.95 -9.18
C SER A 26 30.18 17.83 -10.04
N LEU A 27 28.98 18.14 -9.53
CA LEU A 27 28.13 19.23 -10.06
C LEU A 27 28.85 20.59 -9.96
N PHE A 28 29.93 20.64 -9.18
CA PHE A 28 30.87 21.74 -9.05
C PHE A 28 32.06 21.52 -9.98
N SER A 29 31.83 21.38 -11.28
CA SER A 29 32.92 21.50 -12.25
C SER A 29 33.50 22.91 -12.14
N ASN A 30 34.74 22.99 -11.67
CA ASN A 30 35.63 24.13 -11.91
C ASN A 30 36.03 24.09 -13.39
N ALA A 31 35.08 24.35 -14.29
CA ALA A 31 35.43 24.76 -15.63
C ALA A 31 36.14 26.12 -15.49
N HIS A 32 37.45 26.13 -15.70
CA HIS A 32 38.25 27.34 -15.83
C HIS A 32 37.70 28.15 -17.01
N MET A 33 36.75 29.03 -16.73
CA MET A 33 36.26 30.01 -17.69
C MET A 33 37.09 31.28 -17.48
N ALA A 34 37.61 31.84 -18.57
CA ALA A 34 38.41 33.06 -18.55
C ALA A 34 37.56 34.25 -18.09
N THR A 35 37.57 34.51 -16.78
CA THR A 35 36.91 35.68 -16.17
C THR A 35 37.83 36.91 -16.15
N SER A 36 38.97 36.85 -16.84
CA SER A 36 40.07 37.81 -16.74
C SER A 36 39.74 39.20 -17.29
N GLU A 37 38.67 39.33 -18.10
CA GLU A 37 38.25 40.58 -18.73
C GLU A 37 36.93 41.15 -18.16
N MET A 38 36.30 40.49 -17.18
CA MET A 38 35.01 40.95 -16.63
C MET A 38 35.20 42.04 -15.58
N THR A 39 34.35 43.07 -15.62
CA THR A 39 34.30 44.09 -14.56
C THR A 39 33.82 43.49 -13.23
N PRO A 40 34.11 44.10 -12.08
CA PRO A 40 33.68 43.59 -10.77
C PRO A 40 32.17 43.37 -10.65
N GLU A 41 31.35 44.23 -11.26
CA GLU A 41 29.89 44.07 -11.31
C GLU A 41 29.47 42.87 -12.17
N GLN A 42 30.11 42.67 -13.32
CA GLN A 42 29.84 41.53 -14.19
C GLN A 42 30.25 40.21 -13.53
N LEU A 43 31.35 40.19 -12.77
CA LEU A 43 31.77 39.05 -11.97
C LEU A 43 30.77 38.71 -10.85
N ALA A 44 30.24 39.71 -10.17
CA ALA A 44 29.24 39.52 -9.12
C ALA A 44 27.94 38.95 -9.70
N ALA A 45 27.43 39.53 -10.80
CA ALA A 45 26.25 39.04 -11.50
C ALA A 45 26.44 37.62 -12.03
N PHE A 46 27.62 37.30 -12.58
CA PHE A 46 27.96 35.96 -13.06
C PHE A 46 28.01 34.92 -11.94
N LYS A 47 28.67 35.23 -10.82
CA LYS A 47 28.73 34.34 -9.65
C LYS A 47 27.33 34.07 -9.10
N GLU A 48 26.50 35.10 -9.02
CA GLU A 48 25.11 34.96 -8.57
C GLU A 48 24.30 34.10 -9.54
N LYS A 49 24.43 34.29 -10.85
CA LYS A 49 23.80 33.44 -11.86
C LYS A 49 24.21 31.97 -11.72
N LYS A 50 25.52 31.71 -11.59
CA LYS A 50 26.05 30.34 -11.39
C LYS A 50 25.52 29.71 -10.10
N ARG A 51 25.43 30.49 -9.02
CA ARG A 51 24.87 30.05 -7.73
C ARG A 51 23.39 29.67 -7.87
N GLN A 52 22.60 30.45 -8.61
CA GLN A 52 21.19 30.15 -8.86
C GLN A 52 21.00 28.91 -9.72
N GLU A 53 21.81 28.74 -10.78
CA GLU A 53 21.80 27.54 -11.62
C GLU A 53 22.15 26.28 -10.81
N GLN A 54 23.18 26.35 -9.96
CA GLN A 54 23.55 25.25 -9.07
C GLN A 54 22.45 24.93 -8.05
N LYS A 55 21.81 25.96 -7.47
CA LYS A 55 20.67 25.78 -6.55
C LYS A 55 19.51 25.07 -7.24
N LEU A 56 19.19 25.47 -8.47
CA LEU A 56 18.11 24.86 -9.25
C LEU A 56 18.42 23.40 -9.60
N ALA A 57 19.65 23.12 -10.02
CA ALA A 57 20.11 21.77 -10.32
C ALA A 57 20.03 20.85 -9.09
N LEU A 58 20.47 21.34 -7.92
CA LEU A 58 20.36 20.61 -6.65
C LEU A 58 18.91 20.37 -6.27
N MET A 59 18.05 21.38 -6.36
CA MET A 59 16.63 21.25 -6.05
C MET A 59 15.94 20.21 -6.93
N ASN A 60 16.24 20.21 -8.22
CA ASN A 60 15.71 19.22 -9.17
C ASN A 60 16.22 17.80 -8.86
N SER A 61 17.50 17.65 -8.49
CA SER A 61 18.07 16.36 -8.08
C SER A 61 17.36 15.82 -6.83
N ILE A 62 17.20 16.65 -5.79
CA ILE A 62 16.49 16.28 -4.55
C ILE A 62 15.05 15.91 -4.85
N LYS A 63 14.33 16.70 -5.66
CA LYS A 63 12.94 16.42 -6.04
C LYS A 63 12.81 15.08 -6.76
N LYS A 64 13.74 14.76 -7.67
CA LYS A 64 13.76 13.49 -8.39
C LYS A 64 14.03 12.31 -7.45
N GLN A 65 14.99 12.44 -6.53
CA GLN A 65 15.28 11.40 -5.53
C GLN A 65 14.09 11.13 -4.60
N LEU A 66 13.46 12.20 -4.09
CA LEU A 66 12.25 12.07 -3.26
C LEU A 66 11.10 11.42 -4.05
N SER A 67 10.91 11.81 -5.30
CA SER A 67 9.87 11.22 -6.15
C SER A 67 10.06 9.71 -6.33
N TYR A 68 11.30 9.24 -6.53
CA TYR A 68 11.57 7.81 -6.65
C TYR A 68 11.33 7.07 -5.34
N ALA A 69 11.82 7.59 -4.22
CA ALA A 69 11.62 6.99 -2.91
C ALA A 69 10.11 6.83 -2.59
N PHE A 70 9.33 7.89 -2.80
CA PHE A 70 7.89 7.85 -2.54
C PHE A 70 7.10 7.01 -3.55
N GLN A 71 7.61 6.78 -4.75
CA GLN A 71 6.91 5.96 -5.74
C GLN A 71 6.89 4.48 -5.35
N GLU A 72 8.00 3.98 -4.78
CA GLU A 72 8.10 2.62 -4.27
C GLU A 72 7.21 2.44 -3.02
N ASP A 73 7.30 3.39 -2.07
CA ASP A 73 6.46 3.38 -0.87
C ASP A 73 4.97 3.39 -1.21
N ARG A 74 4.54 4.20 -2.19
CA ARG A 74 3.13 4.23 -2.63
C ARG A 74 2.65 2.91 -3.21
N LYS A 75 3.50 2.19 -3.96
CA LYS A 75 3.13 0.88 -4.51
C LYS A 75 2.96 -0.15 -3.39
N ASN A 76 3.90 -0.17 -2.44
CA ASN A 76 3.85 -1.07 -1.30
C ASN A 76 2.62 -0.80 -0.42
N LEU A 77 2.33 0.47 -0.15
CA LEU A 77 1.12 0.89 0.58
C LEU A 77 -0.17 0.50 -0.14
N SER A 78 -0.22 0.62 -1.46
CA SER A 78 -1.39 0.18 -2.24
C SER A 78 -1.61 -1.32 -2.10
N SER A 79 -0.56 -2.13 -2.21
CA SER A 79 -0.66 -3.59 -2.03
C SER A 79 -1.17 -3.97 -0.64
N ILE A 80 -0.64 -3.33 0.40
CA ILE A 80 -1.07 -3.58 1.78
C ILE A 80 -2.55 -3.20 1.97
N TYR A 81 -2.99 -2.12 1.33
CA TYR A 81 -4.39 -1.68 1.39
C TYR A 81 -5.34 -2.68 0.73
N ASP A 82 -4.95 -3.23 -0.42
CA ASP A 82 -5.72 -4.25 -1.13
C ASP A 82 -5.81 -5.54 -0.29
N ASP A 83 -4.68 -6.01 0.27
CA ASP A 83 -4.63 -7.17 1.16
C ASP A 83 -5.52 -6.99 2.41
N LEU A 84 -5.54 -5.77 2.98
CA LEU A 84 -6.39 -5.44 4.13
C LEU A 84 -7.87 -5.49 3.77
N THR A 85 -8.23 -4.99 2.59
CA THR A 85 -9.61 -5.00 2.08
C THR A 85 -10.11 -6.42 1.88
N ASP A 86 -9.28 -7.29 1.29
CA ASP A 86 -9.61 -8.70 1.09
C ASP A 86 -9.76 -9.43 2.44
N ALA A 87 -8.87 -9.15 3.40
CA ALA A 87 -8.96 -9.70 4.75
C ALA A 87 -10.25 -9.26 5.47
N GLU A 88 -10.65 -7.99 5.34
CA GLU A 88 -11.89 -7.47 5.92
C GLU A 88 -13.12 -8.20 5.36
N GLN A 89 -13.17 -8.39 4.04
CA GLN A 89 -14.26 -9.13 3.40
C GLN A 89 -14.31 -10.59 3.85
N ALA A 90 -13.15 -11.25 3.96
CA ALA A 90 -13.07 -12.62 4.46
C ALA A 90 -13.56 -12.73 5.91
N VAL A 91 -13.17 -11.80 6.78
CA VAL A 91 -13.63 -11.75 8.18
C VAL A 91 -15.14 -11.54 8.25
N LYS A 92 -15.68 -10.61 7.45
CA LYS A 92 -17.13 -10.35 7.39
C LYS A 92 -17.90 -11.60 6.97
N ALA A 93 -17.47 -12.28 5.89
CA ALA A 93 -18.12 -13.50 5.42
C ALA A 93 -18.07 -14.63 6.47
N LYS A 94 -16.93 -14.79 7.16
CA LYS A 94 -16.80 -15.76 8.25
C LYS A 94 -17.71 -15.42 9.42
N ARG A 95 -17.84 -14.14 9.78
CA ARG A 95 -18.74 -13.69 10.85
C ARG A 95 -20.20 -13.96 10.51
N GLU A 96 -20.64 -13.63 9.29
CA GLU A 96 -22.01 -13.91 8.83
C GLU A 96 -22.33 -15.42 8.86
N LEU A 97 -21.37 -16.25 8.44
CA LEU A 97 -21.49 -17.70 8.52
C LEU A 97 -21.61 -18.18 9.97
N LEU A 98 -20.79 -17.64 10.86
CA LEU A 98 -20.79 -18.00 12.27
C LEU A 98 -22.10 -17.56 12.95
N ASP A 99 -22.60 -16.36 12.65
CA ASP A 99 -23.90 -15.88 13.10
C ASP A 99 -25.05 -16.77 12.58
N HIS A 100 -24.99 -17.23 11.33
CA HIS A 100 -25.98 -18.16 10.79
C HIS A 100 -26.02 -19.50 11.54
N TYR A 101 -24.85 -20.07 11.88
CA TYR A 101 -24.77 -21.31 12.65
C TYR A 101 -25.14 -21.12 14.13
N MET A 102 -24.66 -20.05 14.77
CA MET A 102 -24.87 -19.80 16.20
C MET A 102 -26.29 -19.32 16.52
N SER A 103 -26.97 -18.65 15.59
CA SER A 103 -28.36 -18.18 15.79
C SER A 103 -29.41 -19.28 15.72
N GLY A 104 -29.02 -20.55 15.51
CA GLY A 104 -29.97 -21.65 15.35
C GLY A 104 -30.68 -21.68 13.99
N LYS A 105 -30.51 -20.66 13.13
CA LYS A 105 -31.14 -20.57 11.81
C LYS A 105 -30.84 -21.75 10.89
N ALA A 106 -29.64 -22.35 11.01
CA ALA A 106 -29.30 -23.57 10.29
C ALA A 106 -30.17 -24.76 10.76
N ILE A 107 -30.40 -24.89 12.07
CA ILE A 107 -31.25 -25.93 12.67
C ILE A 107 -32.71 -25.67 12.32
N ASP A 108 -33.17 -24.42 12.37
CA ASP A 108 -34.53 -24.03 11.98
C ASP A 108 -34.78 -24.37 10.52
N SER A 109 -33.85 -24.04 9.61
CA SER A 109 -33.96 -24.37 8.19
C SER A 109 -34.03 -25.88 7.92
N VAL A 110 -33.25 -26.68 8.65
CA VAL A 110 -33.31 -28.15 8.56
C VAL A 110 -34.63 -28.67 9.13
N THR A 111 -35.08 -28.12 10.25
CA THR A 111 -36.34 -28.50 10.91
C THR A 111 -37.54 -28.19 10.02
N ASP A 112 -37.57 -27.03 9.37
CA ASP A 112 -38.62 -26.67 8.41
C ASP A 112 -38.64 -27.60 7.20
N LYS A 113 -37.47 -27.92 6.62
CA LYS A 113 -37.38 -28.90 5.52
C LYS A 113 -37.87 -30.29 5.95
N MET A 114 -37.50 -30.73 7.15
CA MET A 114 -37.96 -32.01 7.70
C MET A 114 -39.46 -31.98 7.96
N LYS A 115 -40.02 -30.87 8.44
CA LYS A 115 -41.45 -30.70 8.68
C LYS A 115 -42.26 -30.80 7.38
N ASP A 116 -41.77 -30.21 6.29
CA ASP A 116 -42.41 -30.32 4.98
C ASP A 116 -42.36 -31.76 4.43
N GLN A 117 -41.22 -32.45 4.60
CA GLN A 117 -41.05 -33.83 4.13
C GLN A 117 -41.79 -34.87 4.98
N LEU A 118 -41.87 -34.64 6.30
CA LEU A 118 -42.55 -35.52 7.26
C LEU A 118 -44.00 -35.11 7.50
N SER A 119 -44.54 -34.18 6.72
CA SER A 119 -45.93 -33.78 6.82
C SER A 119 -46.84 -34.99 6.58
N PHE A 120 -47.83 -35.16 7.45
CA PHE A 120 -48.73 -36.32 7.43
C PHE A 120 -49.38 -36.51 6.05
N ASP A 121 -49.76 -35.43 5.38
CA ASP A 121 -50.37 -35.46 4.06
C ASP A 121 -49.42 -35.98 2.98
N LYS A 122 -48.14 -35.61 3.05
CA LYS A 122 -47.13 -36.04 2.07
C LYS A 122 -46.73 -37.48 2.28
N VAL A 123 -46.49 -37.87 3.54
CA VAL A 123 -46.25 -39.28 3.90
C VAL A 123 -47.45 -40.15 3.52
N ARG A 124 -48.68 -39.71 3.79
CA ARG A 124 -49.90 -40.42 3.40
C ARG A 124 -50.06 -40.53 1.89
N SER A 125 -49.72 -39.48 1.14
CA SER A 125 -49.72 -39.49 -0.33
C SER A 125 -48.71 -40.51 -0.87
N ASP A 126 -47.48 -40.51 -0.36
CA ASP A 126 -46.42 -41.43 -0.81
C ASP A 126 -46.77 -42.88 -0.48
N VAL A 127 -47.31 -43.15 0.71
CA VAL A 127 -47.81 -44.49 1.11
C VAL A 127 -48.98 -44.93 0.24
N SER A 128 -49.94 -44.04 -0.02
CA SER A 128 -51.07 -44.33 -0.92
C SER A 128 -50.60 -44.63 -2.35
N SER A 129 -49.63 -43.86 -2.86
CA SER A 129 -49.04 -44.08 -4.18
C SER A 129 -48.31 -45.42 -4.26
N LEU A 130 -47.55 -45.77 -3.22
CA LEU A 130 -46.87 -47.06 -3.14
C LEU A 130 -47.86 -48.23 -3.11
N ILE A 131 -48.91 -48.15 -2.30
CA ILE A 131 -49.98 -49.17 -2.23
C ILE A 131 -50.63 -49.36 -3.60
N ASN A 132 -50.99 -48.26 -4.27
CA ASN A 132 -51.59 -48.31 -5.62
C ASN A 132 -50.63 -48.86 -6.69
N SER A 133 -49.31 -48.70 -6.51
CA SER A 133 -48.30 -49.24 -7.44
C SER A 133 -48.10 -50.75 -7.32
N ILE A 134 -48.46 -51.35 -6.18
CA ILE A 134 -48.32 -52.79 -5.92
C ILE A 134 -49.52 -53.59 -6.48
N GLY A 135 -50.58 -52.91 -6.94
CA GLY A 135 -51.67 -53.53 -7.69
C GLY A 135 -52.62 -54.38 -6.84
N LEU A 136 -52.96 -53.92 -5.63
CA LEU A 136 -54.14 -54.38 -4.89
C LEU A 136 -55.41 -53.66 -5.36
#